data_AF-A0A939ABL5-F1
#
_entry.id   AF-A0A939ABL5-F1
#
_cell.length_a   1.000
_cell.length_b   1.000
_cell.length_c   1.000
_cell.angle_alpha   90.00
_cell.angle_beta   90.00
_cell.angle_gamma   90.00
#
_symmetry.space_group_name_H-M   'P 1'
#
loop_
_entity.id
_entity.type
_entity.pdbx_description
1 polymer ?
#
loop_
_entity_poly.entity_id
_entity_poly.type
_entity_poly.pdbx_seq_one_letter_code
_entity_poly.pdbx_strand_id
1 'polypeptide(L)'
;MKKILGLAVVALFGLGLSMAACDSGGDDGNGKDDVKIEKDNNVPPDGDVTVPEEEVVDVCTPACEGKQCGPDGCGGTCGVCDPGIPCQDGVCKCDAVKNCEGKECGPDGCGGECGKCGDGFECNLGTSMCVEIVVPDCEGKECGSDGAGGSCGTCPCDNCEPNEVVCDTVTFQCTVEPDKDCKWIFDCFDTCPEGDQACLQNCVNEASLPAQMAYNNLMQCLSDSGYFDCLDQFPEGSEELEACLEKAFEPCLDYYYECFHGDLDCQEMNQCFNACPEVPEGQPNPCISDCWSSGTVEAQKAYTAIIECLEAQGYWDCAQGDNKCLSDAEAACSAEFDVCFPPGTLTCKEIFDCMDTCAPTDQPCFSNCYQSGTKEAQNMFGEIVDCIIAECGEQATPECEDAALKGTCSQQYNECLGS
;
A
#
# COMPACT_ATOMS: atom_id res chain seq x y z
N MET A 1 20.54 9.94 -0.71
CA MET A 1 21.17 8.79 -0.01
C MET A 1 21.03 8.84 1.51
N LYS A 2 21.00 10.03 2.17
CA LYS A 2 20.64 10.14 3.60
C LYS A 2 19.25 9.58 3.93
N LYS A 3 18.24 9.76 3.07
CA LYS A 3 16.92 9.10 3.17
C LYS A 3 17.00 7.55 3.09
N ILE A 4 17.94 7.00 2.33
CA ILE A 4 18.21 5.55 2.19
C ILE A 4 19.15 5.02 3.29
N LEU A 5 19.90 5.90 3.97
CA LEU A 5 20.62 5.56 5.20
C LEU A 5 19.70 5.66 6.44
N GLY A 6 18.72 6.57 6.46
CA GLY A 6 17.67 6.64 7.49
C GLY A 6 16.71 5.44 7.47
N LEU A 7 16.59 4.78 6.31
CA LEU A 7 15.92 3.50 6.10
C LEU A 7 16.43 2.37 7.01
N ALA A 8 17.73 2.37 7.33
CA ALA A 8 18.35 1.38 8.22
C ALA A 8 18.01 1.60 9.69
N VAL A 9 17.53 2.79 10.05
CA VAL A 9 17.37 3.17 11.44
C VAL A 9 15.91 2.98 11.88
N VAL A 10 14.90 3.34 11.07
CA VAL A 10 13.46 3.10 11.40
C VAL A 10 13.12 1.61 11.54
N ALA A 11 13.77 0.80 10.70
CA ALA A 11 13.86 -0.66 10.72
C ALA A 11 14.11 -1.31 12.09
N LEU A 12 14.88 -0.64 12.97
CA LEU A 12 15.34 -1.18 14.26
C LEU A 12 14.48 -0.75 15.45
N PHE A 13 13.60 0.25 15.31
CA PHE A 13 12.89 0.85 16.47
C PHE A 13 11.41 0.47 16.57
N GLY A 14 10.75 0.04 15.50
CA GLY A 14 9.30 -0.18 15.44
C GLY A 14 8.71 -1.31 16.31
N LEU A 15 9.48 -2.00 17.15
CA LEU A 15 9.02 -3.14 17.97
C LEU A 15 9.65 -3.25 19.37
N GLY A 16 9.94 -2.12 20.03
CA GLY A 16 9.98 -2.10 21.51
C GLY A 16 11.08 -2.91 22.20
N LEU A 17 12.25 -3.14 21.60
CA LEU A 17 13.45 -3.58 22.31
C LEU A 17 14.71 -2.85 21.80
N SER A 18 15.40 -2.20 22.73
CA SER A 18 16.63 -1.37 22.61
C SER A 18 17.79 -2.00 21.81
N MET A 19 18.52 -1.21 21.00
CA MET A 19 19.84 -0.64 21.34
C MET A 19 20.49 0.19 20.19
N ALA A 20 21.03 1.36 20.58
CA ALA A 20 22.20 2.11 20.06
C ALA A 20 22.42 2.28 18.53
N ALA A 21 22.15 3.50 18.01
CA ALA A 21 23.17 4.42 17.47
C ALA A 21 22.53 5.58 16.66
N CYS A 22 22.67 6.80 17.17
CA CYS A 22 22.82 7.99 16.34
C CYS A 22 23.70 8.97 17.14
N ASP A 23 25.01 8.99 16.86
CA ASP A 23 25.91 10.06 17.34
C ASP A 23 26.06 11.10 16.23
N SER A 24 25.40 12.24 16.40
CA SER A 24 25.68 13.44 15.62
C SER A 24 26.53 14.39 16.47
N GLY A 25 27.84 14.13 16.54
CA GLY A 25 28.81 15.07 17.10
C GLY A 25 29.03 16.27 16.17
N GLY A 26 28.55 17.45 16.57
CA GLY A 26 28.61 18.71 15.80
C GLY A 26 29.92 19.50 15.87
N ASP A 27 29.90 20.69 15.25
CA ASP A 27 30.76 21.84 15.59
C ASP A 27 30.05 23.18 15.32
N ASP A 28 30.43 24.17 16.12
CA ASP A 28 29.70 25.35 16.59
C ASP A 28 29.57 26.55 15.62
N GLY A 29 28.49 27.33 15.79
CA GLY A 29 28.26 28.56 15.02
C GLY A 29 27.25 29.59 15.53
N ASN A 30 27.22 29.85 16.85
CA ASN A 30 26.85 31.14 17.50
C ASN A 30 25.77 32.06 16.86
N GLY A 31 24.60 32.18 17.51
CA GLY A 31 23.62 33.23 17.18
C GLY A 31 22.45 33.30 18.14
N LYS A 32 22.64 33.95 19.29
CA LYS A 32 21.57 34.33 20.21
C LYS A 32 20.62 35.31 19.52
N ASP A 33 19.33 34.98 19.50
CA ASP A 33 18.24 35.95 19.65
C ASP A 33 17.01 35.24 20.24
N ASP A 34 16.75 35.51 21.51
CA ASP A 34 15.59 35.03 22.26
C ASP A 34 14.29 35.63 21.69
N VAL A 35 13.58 34.90 20.84
CA VAL A 35 12.17 35.20 20.54
C VAL A 35 11.29 34.41 21.50
N LYS A 36 10.84 35.09 22.56
CA LYS A 36 9.73 34.62 23.39
C LYS A 36 8.46 34.59 22.54
N ILE A 37 7.97 33.41 22.18
CA ILE A 37 6.59 33.25 21.72
C ILE A 37 5.71 33.15 22.96
N GLU A 38 4.98 34.23 23.23
CA GLU A 38 3.87 34.23 24.18
C GLU A 38 2.75 33.33 23.63
N LYS A 39 2.30 32.36 24.45
CA LYS A 39 1.09 31.60 24.19
C LYS A 39 -0.12 32.53 24.28
N ASP A 40 -0.71 32.90 23.15
CA ASP A 40 -2.05 33.51 23.13
C ASP A 40 -3.10 32.39 23.19
N ASN A 41 -3.60 32.14 24.40
CA ASN A 41 -4.78 31.34 24.63
C ASN A 41 -6.02 32.20 24.36
N ASN A 42 -6.63 32.03 23.19
CA ASN A 42 -7.95 32.59 22.92
C ASN A 42 -8.87 31.53 22.30
N VAL A 43 -9.32 30.61 23.16
CA VAL A 43 -10.44 29.71 22.88
C VAL A 43 -11.71 30.39 23.40
N PRO A 44 -12.71 30.70 22.55
CA PRO A 44 -14.00 31.20 23.02
C PRO A 44 -14.81 30.08 23.67
N PRO A 45 -15.64 30.37 24.69
CA PRO A 45 -16.30 29.35 25.51
C PRO A 45 -17.54 28.73 24.85
N ASP A 46 -17.79 27.49 25.27
CA ASP A 46 -18.90 26.58 25.00
C ASP A 46 -20.22 27.21 24.55
N GLY A 47 -20.61 26.84 23.32
CA GLY A 47 -21.98 26.94 22.83
C GLY A 47 -22.71 25.63 23.07
N ASP A 48 -23.69 25.68 23.97
CA ASP A 48 -24.74 24.71 24.25
C ASP A 48 -25.33 24.07 22.97
N VAL A 49 -25.00 22.80 22.72
CA VAL A 49 -25.64 21.98 21.67
C VAL A 49 -26.65 21.07 22.34
N THR A 50 -27.91 21.48 22.29
CA THR A 50 -29.06 20.64 22.59
C THR A 50 -29.18 19.55 21.51
N VAL A 51 -29.06 18.29 21.91
CA VAL A 51 -29.37 17.12 21.06
C VAL A 51 -30.90 17.02 20.92
N PRO A 52 -31.48 17.06 19.71
CA PRO A 52 -32.89 16.79 19.54
C PRO A 52 -33.15 15.28 19.61
N GLU A 53 -34.24 15.00 20.30
CA GLU A 53 -34.94 13.76 20.58
C GLU A 53 -35.21 12.92 19.33
N GLU A 54 -35.18 11.59 19.50
CA GLU A 54 -35.37 10.53 18.51
C GLU A 54 -36.36 10.89 17.37
N GLU A 55 -35.86 11.03 16.14
CA GLU A 55 -36.72 10.98 14.97
C GLU A 55 -37.24 9.56 14.78
N VAL A 56 -38.54 9.40 15.00
CA VAL A 56 -39.36 8.29 14.55
C VAL A 56 -39.10 8.09 13.06
N VAL A 57 -38.43 7.00 12.71
CA VAL A 57 -38.26 6.58 11.31
C VAL A 57 -39.66 6.27 10.78
N ASP A 58 -40.24 7.20 10.03
CA ASP A 58 -41.56 7.06 9.45
C ASP A 58 -41.51 5.88 8.47
N VAL A 59 -42.12 4.76 8.85
CA VAL A 59 -42.13 3.55 8.03
C VAL A 59 -42.93 3.85 6.77
N CYS A 60 -42.23 4.17 5.69
CA CYS A 60 -42.86 4.46 4.42
C CYS A 60 -43.56 3.20 3.90
N THR A 61 -44.87 3.29 3.68
CA THR A 61 -45.67 2.18 3.15
C THR A 61 -45.83 2.32 1.63
N PRO A 62 -45.31 1.37 0.82
CA PRO A 62 -45.37 1.42 -0.65
C PRO A 62 -46.80 1.54 -1.19
N ALA A 63 -47.06 2.57 -2.00
CA ALA A 63 -48.37 2.85 -2.60
C ALA A 63 -48.48 2.27 -4.02
N CYS A 64 -48.67 0.95 -4.09
CA CYS A 64 -48.74 0.19 -5.34
C CYS A 64 -50.11 -0.29 -5.77
N GLU A 65 -51.15 -0.02 -4.97
CA GLU A 65 -52.49 -0.46 -5.30
C GLU A 65 -52.98 0.19 -6.61
N GLY A 66 -53.30 -0.65 -7.60
CA GLY A 66 -53.75 -0.23 -8.93
C GLY A 66 -52.65 0.15 -9.92
N LYS A 67 -51.36 0.05 -9.55
CA LYS A 67 -50.22 0.26 -10.46
C LYS A 67 -49.61 -1.07 -10.92
N GLN A 68 -49.22 -1.15 -12.18
CA GLN A 68 -48.48 -2.27 -12.78
C GLN A 68 -46.97 -1.99 -12.89
N CYS A 69 -46.59 -0.73 -13.06
CA CYS A 69 -45.21 -0.28 -13.00
C CYS A 69 -45.13 1.16 -12.48
N GLY A 70 -43.92 1.65 -12.18
CA GLY A 70 -43.67 3.03 -11.72
C GLY A 70 -43.36 3.14 -10.22
N PRO A 71 -43.09 4.35 -9.71
CA PRO A 71 -42.60 4.56 -8.34
C PRO A 71 -43.66 4.23 -7.29
N ASP A 72 -43.21 3.67 -6.16
CA ASP A 72 -44.05 3.29 -5.02
C ASP A 72 -44.26 4.41 -3.99
N GLY A 73 -43.57 5.54 -4.14
CA GLY A 73 -43.64 6.68 -3.22
C GLY A 73 -42.70 6.60 -2.01
N CYS A 74 -41.94 5.51 -1.89
CA CYS A 74 -40.99 5.24 -0.79
C CYS A 74 -39.56 5.03 -1.27
N GLY A 75 -39.26 5.42 -2.51
CA GLY A 75 -37.97 5.20 -3.17
C GLY A 75 -37.84 3.87 -3.92
N GLY A 76 -38.86 3.00 -3.85
CA GLY A 76 -38.96 1.76 -4.61
C GLY A 76 -39.89 1.87 -5.83
N THR A 77 -40.23 0.72 -6.42
CA THR A 77 -41.12 0.64 -7.60
C THR A 77 -42.19 -0.44 -7.43
N CYS A 78 -43.37 -0.21 -8.00
CA CYS A 78 -44.54 -1.09 -7.94
C CYS A 78 -44.55 -2.22 -8.97
N GLY A 79 -43.47 -2.35 -9.74
CA GLY A 79 -43.33 -3.29 -10.85
C GLY A 79 -42.55 -2.68 -12.01
N VAL A 80 -42.18 -3.53 -12.96
CA VAL A 80 -41.48 -3.16 -14.19
C VAL A 80 -42.30 -3.69 -15.37
N CYS A 81 -42.48 -2.85 -16.40
CA CYS A 81 -43.18 -3.25 -17.61
C CYS A 81 -42.26 -4.15 -18.47
N ASP A 82 -42.82 -4.99 -19.36
CA ASP A 82 -41.99 -5.82 -20.25
C ASP A 82 -41.02 -4.97 -21.09
N PRO A 83 -39.84 -5.52 -21.48
CA PRO A 83 -38.83 -4.77 -22.24
C PRO A 83 -39.43 -4.03 -23.44
N GLY A 84 -39.17 -2.71 -23.47
CA GLY A 84 -39.69 -1.81 -24.49
C GLY A 84 -40.97 -1.08 -24.10
N ILE A 85 -41.85 -1.63 -23.26
CA ILE A 85 -43.14 -0.99 -22.94
C ILE A 85 -42.96 0.11 -21.89
N PRO A 86 -43.34 1.37 -22.16
CA PRO A 86 -43.19 2.43 -21.17
C PRO A 86 -44.24 2.36 -20.05
N CYS A 87 -43.83 2.78 -18.85
CA CYS A 87 -44.75 2.99 -17.73
C CYS A 87 -45.44 4.35 -17.87
N GLN A 88 -46.73 4.37 -18.18
CA GLN A 88 -47.51 5.61 -18.30
C GLN A 88 -48.72 5.56 -17.36
N ASP A 89 -48.80 6.55 -16.46
CA ASP A 89 -49.86 6.66 -15.45
C ASP A 89 -50.04 5.40 -14.59
N GLY A 90 -48.92 4.75 -14.25
CA GLY A 90 -48.91 3.54 -13.43
C GLY A 90 -49.34 2.28 -14.16
N VAL A 91 -49.52 2.31 -15.48
CA VAL A 91 -49.91 1.16 -16.31
C VAL A 91 -48.92 0.97 -17.44
N CYS A 92 -48.61 -0.28 -17.79
CA CYS A 92 -47.85 -0.59 -19.00
C CYS A 92 -48.72 -0.25 -20.22
N LYS A 93 -48.44 0.87 -20.90
CA LYS A 93 -49.20 1.30 -22.09
C LYS A 93 -48.26 1.58 -23.22
N CYS A 94 -48.70 1.24 -24.43
CA CYS A 94 -48.02 1.63 -25.64
C CYS A 94 -48.90 2.51 -26.52
N ASP A 95 -48.36 3.65 -26.93
CA ASP A 95 -48.90 4.38 -28.06
C ASP A 95 -48.54 3.57 -29.31
N ALA A 96 -49.56 3.15 -30.08
CA ALA A 96 -49.49 2.11 -31.11
C ALA A 96 -48.60 2.41 -32.35
N VAL A 97 -47.64 3.32 -32.24
CA VAL A 97 -46.71 3.68 -33.32
C VAL A 97 -45.39 2.94 -33.08
N LYS A 98 -45.09 1.96 -33.93
CA LYS A 98 -43.79 1.28 -33.94
C LYS A 98 -42.66 2.32 -34.02
N ASN A 99 -41.83 2.41 -32.99
CA ASN A 99 -40.71 3.35 -32.98
C ASN A 99 -39.42 2.66 -33.46
N CYS A 100 -39.28 2.58 -34.79
CA CYS A 100 -38.10 2.04 -35.45
C CYS A 100 -37.22 3.13 -36.09
N GLU A 101 -37.48 4.41 -35.79
CA GLU A 101 -36.67 5.48 -36.37
C GLU A 101 -35.24 5.42 -35.82
N GLY A 102 -34.27 5.26 -36.71
CA GLY A 102 -32.85 5.09 -36.36
C GLY A 102 -32.46 3.68 -35.89
N LYS A 103 -33.37 2.69 -35.92
CA LYS A 103 -33.06 1.29 -35.56
C LYS A 103 -33.04 0.39 -36.77
N GLU A 104 -31.99 -0.41 -36.91
CA GLU A 104 -31.88 -1.45 -37.93
C GLU A 104 -32.48 -2.78 -37.46
N CYS A 105 -32.34 -3.06 -36.16
CA CYS A 105 -32.81 -4.27 -35.51
C CYS A 105 -33.24 -3.99 -34.05
N GLY A 106 -33.96 -4.92 -33.42
CA GLY A 106 -34.26 -4.89 -31.98
C GLY A 106 -35.63 -4.30 -31.63
N PRO A 107 -35.96 -4.14 -30.33
CA PRO A 107 -37.32 -3.88 -29.90
C PRO A 107 -37.85 -2.52 -30.38
N ASP A 108 -39.11 -2.50 -30.83
CA ASP A 108 -39.81 -1.30 -31.32
C ASP A 108 -40.37 -0.39 -30.22
N GLY A 109 -40.09 -0.73 -28.95
CA GLY A 109 -40.61 -0.02 -27.79
C GLY A 109 -42.08 -0.34 -27.47
N CYS A 110 -42.67 -1.35 -28.11
CA CYS A 110 -44.05 -1.76 -27.88
C CYS A 110 -44.28 -3.28 -27.93
N GLY A 111 -43.25 -4.05 -27.59
CA GLY A 111 -43.29 -5.52 -27.61
C GLY A 111 -43.24 -6.12 -29.02
N GLY A 112 -43.00 -5.32 -30.05
CA GLY A 112 -42.64 -5.77 -31.39
C GLY A 112 -41.16 -5.56 -31.68
N GLU A 113 -40.74 -5.94 -32.88
CA GLU A 113 -39.33 -5.84 -33.34
C GLU A 113 -39.24 -4.94 -34.57
N CYS A 114 -38.18 -4.13 -34.62
CA CYS A 114 -37.69 -3.41 -35.78
C CYS A 114 -36.73 -4.32 -36.54
N GLY A 115 -36.96 -4.53 -37.85
CA GLY A 115 -36.03 -5.25 -38.73
C GLY A 115 -35.63 -6.66 -38.30
N LYS A 116 -34.65 -7.22 -39.03
CA LYS A 116 -33.90 -8.44 -38.70
C LYS A 116 -32.53 -8.34 -39.35
N CYS A 117 -31.47 -8.67 -38.62
CA CYS A 117 -30.13 -8.73 -39.18
C CYS A 117 -30.02 -9.88 -40.18
N GLY A 118 -29.23 -9.66 -41.24
CA GLY A 118 -28.93 -10.68 -42.25
C GLY A 118 -27.97 -11.75 -41.69
N ASP A 119 -27.76 -12.81 -42.48
CA ASP A 119 -26.83 -13.88 -42.11
C ASP A 119 -25.43 -13.30 -41.84
N GLY A 120 -24.82 -13.70 -40.71
CA GLY A 120 -23.51 -13.20 -40.27
C GLY A 120 -23.54 -11.91 -39.45
N PHE A 121 -24.73 -11.37 -39.13
CA PHE A 121 -24.89 -10.18 -38.30
C PHE A 121 -25.82 -10.46 -37.11
N GLU A 122 -25.50 -9.90 -35.95
CA GLU A 122 -26.36 -9.93 -34.76
C GLU A 122 -26.82 -8.54 -34.37
N CYS A 123 -27.94 -8.48 -33.64
CA CYS A 123 -28.46 -7.20 -33.19
C CYS A 123 -27.78 -6.76 -31.91
N ASN A 124 -26.99 -5.68 -31.98
CA ASN A 124 -26.50 -5.05 -30.77
C ASN A 124 -27.64 -4.27 -30.10
N LEU A 125 -28.20 -4.80 -29.00
CA LEU A 125 -29.35 -4.20 -28.33
C LEU A 125 -29.06 -2.83 -27.71
N GLY A 126 -27.79 -2.49 -27.45
CA GLY A 126 -27.40 -1.18 -26.93
C GLY A 126 -27.47 -0.07 -27.98
N THR A 127 -27.13 -0.38 -29.24
CA THR A 127 -27.15 0.59 -30.35
C THR A 127 -28.35 0.41 -31.29
N SER A 128 -29.08 -0.71 -31.19
CA SER A 128 -30.15 -1.11 -32.12
C SER A 128 -29.68 -1.21 -33.59
N MET A 129 -28.41 -1.54 -33.80
CA MET A 129 -27.76 -1.70 -35.09
C MET A 129 -27.33 -3.14 -35.32
N CYS A 130 -27.35 -3.59 -36.58
CA CYS A 130 -26.79 -4.89 -36.92
C CYS A 130 -25.26 -4.78 -36.96
N VAL A 131 -24.60 -5.60 -36.15
CA VAL A 131 -23.13 -5.70 -36.10
C VAL A 131 -22.70 -7.07 -36.59
N GLU A 132 -21.53 -7.14 -37.21
CA GLU A 132 -20.99 -8.40 -37.71
C GLU A 132 -20.76 -9.36 -36.53
N ILE A 133 -21.17 -10.62 -36.71
CA ILE A 133 -20.89 -11.69 -35.74
C ILE A 133 -19.40 -11.95 -35.81
N VAL A 134 -18.66 -11.46 -34.82
CA VAL A 134 -17.24 -11.81 -34.69
C VAL A 134 -17.19 -13.23 -34.17
N VAL A 135 -16.69 -14.15 -35.01
CA VAL A 135 -16.54 -15.55 -34.62
C VAL A 135 -15.25 -15.69 -33.82
N PRO A 136 -15.28 -16.27 -32.61
CA PRO A 136 -14.07 -16.63 -31.87
C PRO A 136 -13.11 -17.43 -32.76
N ASP A 137 -11.89 -16.93 -32.96
CA ASP A 137 -10.83 -17.60 -33.70
C ASP A 137 -9.67 -17.98 -32.78
N CYS A 138 -9.60 -19.28 -32.51
CA CYS A 138 -8.53 -19.92 -31.76
C CYS A 138 -7.70 -20.90 -32.61
N GLU A 139 -7.84 -20.87 -33.94
CA GLU A 139 -7.07 -21.77 -34.79
C GLU A 139 -5.58 -21.44 -34.69
N GLY A 140 -4.78 -22.40 -34.20
CA GLY A 140 -3.34 -22.24 -34.02
C GLY A 140 -2.92 -21.42 -32.79
N LYS A 141 -3.85 -21.01 -31.94
CA LYS A 141 -3.56 -20.30 -30.68
C LYS A 141 -3.65 -21.27 -29.50
N GLU A 142 -2.60 -21.35 -28.70
CA GLU A 142 -2.63 -22.05 -27.42
C GLU A 142 -3.29 -21.20 -26.34
N CYS A 143 -3.06 -19.89 -26.40
CA CYS A 143 -3.59 -18.90 -25.47
C CYS A 143 -3.91 -17.56 -26.19
N GLY A 144 -4.55 -16.61 -25.50
CA GLY A 144 -4.70 -15.22 -25.97
C GLY A 144 -6.12 -14.86 -26.41
N SER A 145 -6.34 -13.69 -27.00
CA SER A 145 -7.69 -13.26 -27.39
C SER A 145 -8.25 -14.04 -28.60
N ASP A 146 -9.52 -14.39 -28.56
CA ASP A 146 -10.23 -15.03 -29.67
C ASP A 146 -10.73 -14.04 -30.75
N GLY A 147 -10.50 -12.74 -30.54
CA GLY A 147 -10.94 -11.67 -31.44
C GLY A 147 -12.43 -11.29 -31.31
N ALA A 148 -13.24 -12.09 -30.61
CA ALA A 148 -14.67 -11.89 -30.36
C ALA A 148 -14.96 -11.40 -28.92
N GLY A 149 -13.93 -10.96 -28.20
CA GLY A 149 -14.03 -10.51 -26.81
C GLY A 149 -13.91 -11.64 -25.78
N GLY A 150 -13.66 -12.88 -26.21
CA GLY A 150 -13.27 -14.00 -25.35
C GLY A 150 -11.77 -14.32 -25.46
N SER A 151 -11.37 -15.42 -24.81
CA SER A 151 -10.00 -15.90 -24.81
C SER A 151 -9.90 -17.35 -25.29
N CYS A 152 -8.88 -17.62 -26.09
CA CYS A 152 -8.41 -18.94 -26.45
C CYS A 152 -7.58 -19.52 -25.30
N GLY A 153 -7.94 -20.72 -24.88
CA GLY A 153 -7.17 -21.50 -23.90
C GLY A 153 -6.93 -20.81 -22.55
N THR A 154 -6.10 -21.46 -21.76
CA THR A 154 -5.48 -20.97 -20.53
C THR A 154 -4.07 -21.52 -20.54
N CYS A 155 -3.12 -20.88 -19.85
CA CYS A 155 -1.78 -21.44 -19.67
C CYS A 155 -1.67 -22.13 -18.30
N PRO A 156 -2.08 -23.41 -18.17
CA PRO A 156 -1.92 -24.14 -16.93
C PRO A 156 -0.44 -24.50 -16.73
N CYS A 157 0.02 -24.40 -15.49
CA CYS A 157 1.29 -24.97 -15.09
C CYS A 157 1.13 -25.77 -13.79
N ASP A 158 1.65 -27.00 -13.79
CA ASP A 158 1.52 -27.91 -12.64
C ASP A 158 2.70 -27.76 -11.65
N ASN A 159 3.76 -27.04 -12.04
CA ASN A 159 5.05 -27.00 -11.36
C ASN A 159 5.75 -25.62 -11.51
N CYS A 160 4.99 -24.56 -11.73
CA CYS A 160 5.48 -23.18 -11.80
C CYS A 160 4.71 -22.31 -10.79
N GLU A 161 5.32 -21.24 -10.30
CA GLU A 161 4.59 -20.24 -9.52
C GLU A 161 3.50 -19.60 -10.41
N PRO A 162 2.30 -19.25 -9.88
CA PRO A 162 1.13 -18.87 -10.69
C PRO A 162 1.33 -17.75 -11.71
N ASN A 163 2.40 -16.95 -11.58
CA ASN A 163 2.73 -15.81 -12.42
C ASN A 163 3.87 -16.08 -13.43
N GLU A 164 4.46 -17.28 -13.46
CA GLU A 164 5.62 -17.58 -14.32
C GLU A 164 5.24 -17.93 -15.77
N VAL A 165 3.99 -18.33 -16.04
CA VAL A 165 3.56 -18.69 -17.40
C VAL A 165 2.57 -17.67 -17.94
N VAL A 166 3.03 -16.92 -18.94
CA VAL A 166 2.25 -15.91 -19.63
C VAL A 166 1.89 -16.35 -21.04
N CYS A 167 0.84 -15.74 -21.57
CA CYS A 167 0.50 -15.88 -22.98
C CYS A 167 1.28 -14.86 -23.81
N ASP A 168 2.20 -15.33 -24.66
CA ASP A 168 2.84 -14.47 -25.65
C ASP A 168 1.78 -13.97 -26.64
N THR A 169 1.55 -12.66 -26.67
CA THR A 169 0.52 -12.04 -27.53
C THR A 169 0.90 -11.95 -29.01
N VAL A 170 2.16 -12.25 -29.35
CA VAL A 170 2.67 -12.29 -30.72
C VAL A 170 2.64 -13.72 -31.27
N THR A 171 3.09 -14.70 -30.48
CA THR A 171 3.12 -16.10 -30.91
C THR A 171 1.87 -16.89 -30.54
N PHE A 172 1.06 -16.38 -29.62
CA PHE A 172 -0.12 -17.05 -29.04
C PHE A 172 0.22 -18.39 -28.38
N GLN A 173 1.44 -18.52 -27.87
CA GLN A 173 1.96 -19.70 -27.17
C GLN A 173 2.14 -19.40 -25.68
N CYS A 174 1.97 -20.43 -24.85
CA CYS A 174 2.29 -20.33 -23.44
C CYS A 174 3.80 -20.40 -23.27
N THR A 175 4.38 -19.37 -22.66
CA THR A 175 5.81 -19.31 -22.40
C THR A 175 6.05 -19.08 -20.92
N VAL A 176 7.06 -19.76 -20.38
CA VAL A 176 7.62 -19.39 -19.09
C VAL A 176 8.42 -18.12 -19.31
N GLU A 177 7.97 -16.98 -18.78
CA GLU A 177 8.85 -15.81 -18.72
C GLU A 177 9.97 -16.12 -17.72
N PRO A 178 11.23 -15.74 -18.02
CA PRO A 178 12.27 -15.90 -17.02
C PRO A 178 11.90 -15.07 -15.79
N ASP A 179 12.00 -15.68 -14.61
CA ASP A 179 11.90 -15.00 -13.31
C ASP A 179 13.13 -14.10 -13.11
N LYS A 180 13.18 -13.07 -13.95
CA LYS A 180 14.27 -12.10 -14.12
C LYS A 180 13.59 -10.75 -14.18
N ASP A 181 13.20 -10.29 -13.01
CA ASP A 181 12.61 -8.99 -12.76
C ASP A 181 13.60 -7.84 -13.05
N CYS A 182 13.15 -6.60 -12.82
CA CYS A 182 14.00 -5.44 -13.07
C CYS A 182 15.20 -5.40 -12.12
N LYS A 183 15.04 -5.84 -10.88
CA LYS A 183 16.13 -5.98 -9.90
C LYS A 183 17.24 -6.88 -10.45
N TRP A 184 16.89 -8.02 -11.04
CA TRP A 184 17.83 -8.96 -11.65
C TRP A 184 18.71 -8.30 -12.72
N ILE A 185 18.21 -7.31 -13.47
CA ILE A 185 19.02 -6.59 -14.47
C ILE A 185 20.23 -5.93 -13.80
N PHE A 186 20.03 -5.28 -12.65
CA PHE A 186 21.10 -4.61 -11.90
C PHE A 186 22.04 -5.62 -11.25
N ASP A 187 21.51 -6.70 -10.65
CA ASP A 187 22.35 -7.78 -10.12
C ASP A 187 23.21 -8.42 -11.24
N CYS A 188 22.67 -8.53 -12.47
CA CYS A 188 23.40 -8.99 -13.64
C CYS A 188 24.49 -8.01 -14.06
N PHE A 189 24.27 -6.69 -13.98
CA PHE A 189 25.28 -5.68 -14.30
C PHE A 189 26.51 -5.80 -13.41
N ASP A 190 26.34 -6.13 -12.12
CA ASP A 190 27.47 -6.33 -11.19
C ASP A 190 28.35 -7.53 -11.56
N THR A 191 27.85 -8.44 -12.41
CA THR A 191 28.62 -9.56 -12.95
C THR A 191 29.38 -9.20 -14.23
N CYS A 192 29.07 -8.05 -14.86
CA CYS A 192 29.69 -7.63 -16.10
C CYS A 192 31.07 -6.98 -15.87
N PRO A 193 32.04 -7.23 -16.76
CA PRO A 193 33.30 -6.48 -16.73
C PRO A 193 33.07 -4.97 -16.93
N GLU A 194 33.86 -4.15 -16.24
CA GLU A 194 33.79 -2.69 -16.34
C GLU A 194 33.88 -2.22 -17.80
N GLY A 195 32.89 -1.43 -18.24
CA GLY A 195 32.82 -0.87 -19.58
C GLY A 195 32.31 -1.84 -20.67
N ASP A 196 31.95 -3.08 -20.33
CA ASP A 196 31.40 -4.04 -21.31
C ASP A 196 29.92 -3.77 -21.62
N GLN A 197 29.67 -2.84 -22.54
CA GLN A 197 28.33 -2.48 -23.00
C GLN A 197 27.57 -3.65 -23.64
N ALA A 198 28.26 -4.64 -24.20
CA ALA A 198 27.60 -5.80 -24.78
C ALA A 198 27.07 -6.72 -23.68
N CYS A 199 27.82 -6.89 -22.59
CA CYS A 199 27.36 -7.61 -21.40
C CYS A 199 26.14 -6.94 -20.78
N LEU A 200 26.19 -5.62 -20.56
CA LEU A 200 25.07 -4.86 -19.99
C LEU A 200 23.81 -4.97 -20.86
N GLN A 201 23.94 -4.82 -22.19
CA GLN A 201 22.79 -4.97 -23.07
C GLN A 201 22.23 -6.39 -23.09
N ASN A 202 23.09 -7.41 -22.96
CA ASN A 202 22.63 -8.80 -22.87
C ASN A 202 21.84 -9.04 -21.58
N CYS A 203 22.24 -8.47 -20.44
CA CYS A 203 21.45 -8.52 -19.21
C CYS A 203 20.04 -7.97 -19.47
N VAL A 204 19.90 -6.76 -20.02
CA VAL A 204 18.57 -6.19 -20.32
C VAL A 204 17.75 -7.11 -21.24
N ASN A 205 18.36 -7.64 -22.29
CA ASN A 205 17.66 -8.49 -23.27
C ASN A 205 17.22 -9.85 -22.70
N GLU A 206 17.86 -10.33 -21.63
CA GLU A 206 17.53 -11.60 -20.99
C GLU A 206 16.45 -11.48 -19.92
N ALA A 207 16.13 -10.27 -19.46
CA ALA A 207 15.08 -10.03 -18.48
C ALA A 207 13.68 -10.19 -19.09
N SER A 208 12.66 -10.33 -18.24
CA SER A 208 11.27 -10.37 -18.68
C SER A 208 10.87 -9.07 -19.40
N LEU A 209 9.84 -9.11 -20.26
CA LEU A 209 9.39 -7.90 -20.93
C LEU A 209 8.92 -6.81 -19.93
N PRO A 210 8.15 -7.14 -18.86
CA PRO A 210 7.86 -6.19 -17.80
C PRO A 210 9.11 -5.58 -17.16
N ALA A 211 10.13 -6.40 -16.87
CA ALA A 211 11.39 -5.92 -16.30
C ALA A 211 12.13 -4.96 -17.23
N GLN A 212 12.18 -5.26 -18.53
CA GLN A 212 12.76 -4.37 -19.53
C GLN A 212 12.03 -3.02 -19.58
N MET A 213 10.70 -3.02 -19.48
CA MET A 213 9.90 -1.78 -19.47
C MET A 213 10.18 -0.96 -18.20
N ALA A 214 10.17 -1.59 -17.03
CA ALA A 214 10.48 -0.91 -15.76
C ALA A 214 11.90 -0.30 -15.79
N TYR A 215 12.89 -1.06 -16.26
CA TYR A 215 14.27 -0.57 -16.42
C TYR A 215 14.33 0.64 -17.35
N ASN A 216 13.71 0.56 -18.53
CA ASN A 216 13.73 1.66 -19.49
C ASN A 216 13.02 2.91 -18.96
N ASN A 217 11.89 2.75 -18.26
CA ASN A 217 11.17 3.86 -17.65
C ASN A 217 12.03 4.54 -16.57
N LEU A 218 12.69 3.75 -15.71
CA LEU A 218 13.60 4.26 -14.69
C LEU A 218 14.77 5.02 -15.31
N MET A 219 15.49 4.41 -16.27
CA MET A 219 16.65 5.04 -16.92
C MET A 219 16.25 6.30 -17.70
N GLN A 220 15.08 6.30 -18.34
CA GLN A 220 14.54 7.47 -19.01
C GLN A 220 14.25 8.59 -18.01
N CYS A 221 13.61 8.27 -16.87
CA CYS A 221 13.34 9.26 -15.83
C CYS A 221 14.63 9.87 -15.28
N LEU A 222 15.63 9.04 -14.95
CA LEU A 222 16.93 9.49 -14.44
C LEU A 222 17.65 10.40 -15.45
N SER A 223 17.55 10.08 -16.75
CA SER A 223 18.07 10.94 -17.80
C SER A 223 17.33 12.28 -17.86
N ASP A 224 16.00 12.27 -17.84
CA ASP A 224 15.18 13.48 -17.98
C ASP A 224 15.25 14.38 -16.74
N SER A 225 15.51 13.82 -15.56
CA SER A 225 15.65 14.56 -14.31
C SER A 225 17.03 15.22 -14.14
N GLY A 226 17.98 14.91 -15.02
CA GLY A 226 19.37 15.40 -14.93
C GLY A 226 20.20 14.64 -13.89
N TYR A 227 19.80 13.43 -13.49
CA TYR A 227 20.54 12.63 -12.51
C TYR A 227 21.97 12.34 -12.99
N PHE A 228 22.14 11.93 -14.25
CA PHE A 228 23.47 11.68 -14.81
C PHE A 228 24.28 12.98 -15.00
N ASP A 229 23.61 14.09 -15.30
CA ASP A 229 24.27 15.40 -15.37
C ASP A 229 24.85 15.81 -14.01
N CYS A 230 24.21 15.46 -12.89
CA CYS A 230 24.75 15.69 -11.54
C CYS A 230 26.07 14.93 -11.32
N LEU A 231 26.13 13.65 -11.71
CA LEU A 231 27.32 12.81 -11.58
C LEU A 231 28.51 13.33 -12.39
N ASP A 232 28.25 13.90 -13.56
CA ASP A 232 29.29 14.48 -14.42
C ASP A 232 29.75 15.87 -13.94
N GLN A 233 28.88 16.64 -13.28
CA GLN A 233 29.15 18.02 -12.91
C GLN A 233 29.88 18.18 -11.57
N PHE A 234 29.61 17.31 -10.60
CA PHE A 234 30.11 17.47 -9.24
C PHE A 234 31.02 16.30 -8.83
N PRO A 235 32.08 16.56 -8.04
CA PRO A 235 32.98 15.50 -7.59
C PRO A 235 32.26 14.55 -6.62
N GLU A 236 32.60 13.25 -6.70
CA GLU A 236 32.10 12.24 -5.77
C GLU A 236 32.30 12.64 -4.32
N GLY A 237 31.25 12.48 -3.50
CA GLY A 237 31.27 12.82 -2.08
C GLY A 237 31.17 14.30 -1.74
N SER A 238 30.89 15.19 -2.71
CA SER A 238 30.63 16.60 -2.43
C SER A 238 29.19 16.84 -1.97
N GLU A 239 28.99 17.83 -1.09
CA GLU A 239 27.64 18.22 -0.63
C GLU A 239 26.76 18.70 -1.79
N GLU A 240 27.35 19.36 -2.79
CA GLU A 240 26.65 19.78 -4.00
C GLU A 240 26.18 18.58 -4.83
N LEU A 241 27.00 17.53 -4.91
CA LEU A 241 26.60 16.29 -5.58
C LEU A 241 25.42 15.64 -4.85
N GLU A 242 25.49 15.51 -3.51
CA GLU A 242 24.40 14.94 -2.72
C GLU A 242 23.09 15.68 -2.94
N ALA A 243 23.12 17.01 -2.85
CA ALA A 243 21.93 17.85 -3.04
C ALA A 243 21.38 17.78 -4.48
N CYS A 244 22.26 17.67 -5.47
CA CYS A 244 21.86 17.52 -6.87
C CYS A 244 21.19 16.16 -7.12
N LEU A 245 21.82 15.08 -6.67
CA LEU A 245 21.32 13.72 -6.85
C LEU A 245 19.99 13.50 -6.14
N GLU A 246 19.83 14.02 -4.92
CA GLU A 246 18.57 13.91 -4.19
C GLU A 246 17.40 14.56 -4.95
N LYS A 247 17.62 15.80 -5.41
CA LYS A 247 16.61 16.55 -6.17
C LYS A 247 16.32 15.92 -7.54
N ALA A 248 17.33 15.38 -8.20
CA ALA A 248 17.16 14.73 -9.50
C ALA A 248 16.50 13.35 -9.38
N PHE A 249 16.69 12.65 -8.26
CA PHE A 249 16.15 11.31 -8.07
C PHE A 249 14.68 11.32 -7.60
N GLU A 250 14.27 12.31 -6.80
CA GLU A 250 12.92 12.45 -6.24
C GLU A 250 11.77 12.19 -7.24
N PRO A 251 11.73 12.78 -8.45
CA PRO A 251 10.64 12.51 -9.41
C PRO A 251 10.63 11.09 -9.99
N CYS A 252 11.71 10.32 -9.79
CA CYS A 252 11.88 8.97 -10.33
C CYS A 252 11.59 7.87 -9.32
N LEU A 253 11.17 8.23 -8.10
CA LEU A 253 10.99 7.29 -7.00
C LEU A 253 9.94 6.22 -7.29
N ASP A 254 8.84 6.58 -7.97
CA ASP A 254 7.83 5.60 -8.38
C ASP A 254 8.38 4.55 -9.36
N TYR A 255 9.15 4.98 -10.37
CA TYR A 255 9.81 4.06 -11.31
C TYR A 255 10.90 3.22 -10.64
N TYR A 256 11.52 3.77 -9.59
CA TYR A 256 12.47 3.03 -8.79
C TYR A 256 11.77 1.89 -8.04
N TYR A 257 10.63 2.13 -7.40
CA TYR A 257 9.87 1.07 -6.71
C TYR A 257 9.35 0.01 -7.69
N GLU A 258 8.91 0.40 -8.88
CA GLU A 258 8.52 -0.57 -9.93
C GLU A 258 9.68 -1.47 -10.36
N CYS A 259 10.93 -0.99 -10.22
CA CYS A 259 12.09 -1.77 -10.60
C CYS A 259 12.69 -2.59 -9.45
N PHE A 260 12.74 -2.03 -8.25
CA PHE A 260 13.35 -2.63 -7.07
C PHE A 260 12.27 -2.97 -6.06
N HIS A 261 11.57 -4.08 -6.26
CA HIS A 261 10.57 -4.61 -5.36
C HIS A 261 10.70 -6.13 -5.24
N GLY A 262 10.04 -6.68 -4.23
CA GLY A 262 9.82 -8.10 -4.06
C GLY A 262 8.48 -8.34 -3.39
N ASP A 263 8.36 -9.47 -2.70
CA ASP A 263 7.08 -9.93 -2.15
C ASP A 263 6.90 -9.65 -0.66
N LEU A 264 7.91 -9.10 0.03
CA LEU A 264 7.83 -8.88 1.47
C LEU A 264 6.80 -7.77 1.77
N ASP A 265 5.78 -8.11 2.54
CA ASP A 265 4.86 -7.11 3.07
C ASP A 265 5.52 -6.24 4.16
N CYS A 266 4.78 -5.27 4.70
CA CYS A 266 5.27 -4.39 5.76
C CYS A 266 5.83 -5.13 6.98
N GLN A 267 5.19 -6.23 7.38
CA GLN A 267 5.57 -6.98 8.55
C GLN A 267 6.82 -7.83 8.27
N GLU A 268 6.87 -8.46 7.11
CA GLU A 268 8.01 -9.27 6.67
C GLU A 268 9.24 -8.42 6.38
N MET A 269 9.07 -7.23 5.78
CA MET A 269 10.13 -6.23 5.65
C MET A 269 10.66 -5.83 7.03
N ASN A 270 9.77 -5.56 8.00
CA ASN A 270 10.19 -5.23 9.36
C ASN A 270 11.00 -6.35 10.00
N GLN A 271 10.59 -7.59 9.81
CA GLN A 271 11.33 -8.75 10.32
C GLN A 271 12.70 -8.89 9.64
N CYS A 272 12.75 -8.66 8.32
CA CYS A 272 14.00 -8.66 7.56
C CYS A 272 14.97 -7.61 8.09
N PHE A 273 14.49 -6.38 8.30
CA PHE A 273 15.26 -5.30 8.89
C PHE A 273 15.82 -5.63 10.27
N ASN A 274 14.98 -6.16 11.16
CA ASN A 274 15.40 -6.57 12.51
C ASN A 274 16.37 -7.76 12.52
N ALA A 275 16.41 -8.54 11.45
CA ALA A 275 17.37 -9.64 11.28
C ALA A 275 18.74 -9.16 10.76
N CYS A 276 18.86 -7.89 10.33
CA CYS A 276 20.10 -7.39 9.78
C CYS A 276 21.17 -7.16 10.85
N PRO A 277 22.43 -7.59 10.60
CA PRO A 277 23.52 -7.33 11.52
C PRO A 277 23.86 -5.84 11.54
N GLU A 278 24.28 -5.34 12.70
CA GLU A 278 24.88 -4.01 12.84
C GLU A 278 26.16 -3.91 12.00
N VAL A 279 26.32 -2.77 11.32
CA VAL A 279 27.53 -2.43 10.56
C VAL A 279 28.24 -1.24 11.22
N PRO A 280 29.56 -1.08 11.00
CA PRO A 280 30.28 0.09 11.50
C PRO A 280 29.61 1.40 11.06
N GLU A 281 29.64 2.38 11.95
CA GLU A 281 29.07 3.70 11.72
C GLU A 281 29.60 4.35 10.43
N GLY A 282 28.70 4.99 9.68
CA GLY A 282 29.01 5.65 8.41
C GLY A 282 29.18 4.69 7.21
N GLN A 283 28.89 3.40 7.37
CA GLN A 283 28.89 2.45 6.26
C GLN A 283 27.47 2.09 5.83
N PRO A 284 27.21 1.97 4.51
CA PRO A 284 25.94 1.42 4.04
C PRO A 284 25.79 -0.02 4.54
N ASN A 285 24.58 -0.39 4.98
CA ASN A 285 24.25 -1.76 5.38
C ASN A 285 23.59 -2.49 4.20
N PRO A 286 24.29 -3.39 3.49
CA PRO A 286 23.73 -4.07 2.32
C PRO A 286 22.50 -4.92 2.67
N CYS A 287 22.45 -5.46 3.90
CA CYS A 287 21.31 -6.25 4.36
C CYS A 287 20.02 -5.40 4.37
N ILE A 288 20.10 -4.15 4.84
CA ILE A 288 18.94 -3.25 4.86
C ILE A 288 18.50 -2.91 3.43
N SER A 289 19.43 -2.63 2.50
CA SER A 289 19.07 -2.37 1.10
C SER A 289 18.48 -3.59 0.41
N ASP A 290 18.93 -4.80 0.77
CA ASP A 290 18.37 -6.05 0.27
C ASP A 290 16.95 -6.26 0.81
N CYS A 291 16.74 -6.05 2.11
CA CYS A 291 15.40 -6.09 2.71
C CYS A 291 14.46 -5.05 2.11
N TRP A 292 14.96 -3.83 1.87
CA TRP A 292 14.21 -2.77 1.21
C TRP A 292 13.75 -3.22 -0.17
N SER A 293 14.69 -3.63 -1.02
CA SER A 293 14.42 -4.04 -2.40
C SER A 293 13.64 -5.35 -2.51
N SER A 294 13.54 -6.14 -1.43
CA SER A 294 12.67 -7.31 -1.35
C SER A 294 11.23 -6.98 -0.93
N GLY A 295 10.97 -5.73 -0.55
CA GLY A 295 9.65 -5.24 -0.18
C GLY A 295 8.70 -5.07 -1.35
N THR A 296 7.41 -5.29 -1.10
CA THR A 296 6.35 -4.86 -2.03
C THR A 296 6.38 -3.35 -2.25
N VAL A 297 5.92 -2.89 -3.41
CA VAL A 297 5.86 -1.45 -3.74
C VAL A 297 5.03 -0.70 -2.69
N GLU A 298 3.93 -1.28 -2.24
CA GLU A 298 3.07 -0.73 -1.20
C GLU A 298 3.81 -0.59 0.13
N ALA A 299 4.55 -1.62 0.55
CA ALA A 299 5.29 -1.59 1.80
C ALA A 299 6.45 -0.59 1.75
N GLN A 300 7.21 -0.54 0.65
CA GLN A 300 8.26 0.46 0.45
C GLN A 300 7.73 1.89 0.49
N LYS A 301 6.58 2.16 -0.14
CA LYS A 301 5.93 3.47 -0.08
C LYS A 301 5.46 3.82 1.32
N ALA A 302 4.87 2.85 2.04
CA ALA A 302 4.42 3.05 3.42
C ALA A 302 5.60 3.36 4.35
N TYR A 303 6.68 2.60 4.28
CA TYR A 303 7.91 2.89 5.03
C TYR A 303 8.53 4.23 4.68
N THR A 304 8.52 4.60 3.39
CA THR A 304 9.02 5.91 2.96
C THR A 304 8.21 7.04 3.60
N ALA A 305 6.88 6.92 3.63
CA ALA A 305 6.03 7.90 4.29
C ALA A 305 6.31 8.01 5.80
N ILE A 306 6.55 6.86 6.46
CA ILE A 306 6.96 6.84 7.88
C ILE A 306 8.27 7.62 8.06
N ILE A 307 9.28 7.35 7.25
CA ILE A 307 10.60 7.99 7.35
C ILE A 307 10.51 9.50 7.13
N GLU A 308 9.78 9.92 6.10
CA GLU A 308 9.59 11.35 5.80
C GLU A 308 8.84 12.06 6.92
N CYS A 309 7.85 11.40 7.53
CA CYS A 309 7.19 11.95 8.70
C CYS A 309 8.16 12.09 9.89
N LEU A 310 8.89 11.03 10.23
CA LEU A 310 9.83 11.03 11.36
C LEU A 310 10.93 12.10 11.18
N GLU A 311 11.45 12.24 9.95
CA GLU A 311 12.39 13.31 9.61
C GLU A 311 11.75 14.69 9.84
N ALA A 312 10.51 14.89 9.42
CA ALA A 312 9.78 16.14 9.66
C ALA A 312 9.50 16.42 11.14
N GLN A 313 9.43 15.38 11.99
CA GLN A 313 9.30 15.51 13.45
C GLN A 313 10.65 15.71 14.17
N GLY A 314 11.77 15.75 13.45
CA GLY A 314 13.09 15.88 14.06
C GLY A 314 13.50 14.63 14.84
N TYR A 315 13.02 13.44 14.44
CA TYR A 315 13.37 12.17 15.08
C TYR A 315 14.90 11.97 15.13
N TRP A 316 15.60 12.36 14.06
CA TRP A 316 17.07 12.27 13.98
C TRP A 316 17.81 13.29 14.84
N ASP A 317 17.13 14.33 15.32
CA ASP A 317 17.70 15.35 16.21
C ASP A 317 17.58 14.97 17.70
N CYS A 318 16.91 13.85 18.00
CA CYS A 318 16.76 13.36 19.36
C CYS A 318 18.13 12.96 19.96
N ALA A 319 18.38 13.39 21.20
CA ALA A 319 19.60 13.01 21.90
C ALA A 319 19.60 11.49 22.21
N GLN A 320 20.79 10.89 22.23
CA GLN A 320 20.94 9.47 22.57
C GLN A 320 20.32 9.15 23.93
N GLY A 321 19.39 8.18 23.95
CA GLY A 321 18.66 7.77 25.15
C GLY A 321 17.50 8.67 25.55
N ASP A 322 17.15 9.68 24.73
CA ASP A 322 15.93 10.47 24.91
C ASP A 322 14.70 9.73 24.34
N ASN A 323 14.31 8.65 25.02
CA ASN A 323 13.17 7.82 24.63
C ASN A 323 11.85 8.60 24.57
N LYS A 324 11.77 9.75 25.27
CA LYS A 324 10.59 10.63 25.18
C LYS A 324 10.57 11.40 23.87
N CYS A 325 11.70 11.94 23.44
CA CYS A 325 11.81 12.60 22.14
C CYS A 325 11.44 11.64 20.99
N LEU A 326 11.96 10.41 21.06
CA LEU A 326 11.68 9.35 20.08
C LEU A 326 10.19 8.98 20.05
N SER A 327 9.59 8.69 21.21
CA SER A 327 8.18 8.32 21.29
C SER A 327 7.22 9.46 20.95
N ASP A 328 7.57 10.72 21.25
CA ASP A 328 6.77 11.88 20.84
C ASP A 328 6.75 12.04 19.30
N ALA A 329 7.88 11.80 18.63
CA ALA A 329 7.99 11.84 17.17
C ALA A 329 7.22 10.68 16.51
N GLU A 330 7.34 9.46 17.04
CA GLU A 330 6.56 8.30 16.58
C GLU A 330 5.06 8.51 16.76
N ALA A 331 4.63 9.05 17.91
CA ALA A 331 3.24 9.36 18.18
C ALA A 331 2.68 10.42 17.21
N ALA A 332 3.50 11.39 16.81
CA ALA A 332 3.11 12.38 15.82
C ALA A 332 2.95 11.81 14.41
N CYS A 333 3.61 10.68 14.11
CA CYS A 333 3.57 9.98 12.82
C CYS A 333 2.66 8.74 12.82
N SER A 334 1.75 8.64 13.79
CA SER A 334 0.97 7.42 13.98
C SER A 334 0.13 7.03 12.76
N ALA A 335 -0.34 8.01 11.98
CA ALA A 335 -1.16 7.76 10.81
C ALA A 335 -0.38 7.03 9.70
N GLU A 336 0.89 7.40 9.52
CA GLU A 336 1.83 6.81 8.57
C GLU A 336 2.22 5.40 9.02
N PHE A 337 2.46 5.21 10.32
CA PHE A 337 2.70 3.89 10.89
C PHE A 337 1.50 2.94 10.69
N ASP A 338 0.28 3.43 10.90
CA ASP A 338 -0.94 2.63 10.78
C ASP A 338 -1.22 2.17 9.34
N VAL A 339 -0.60 2.79 8.31
CA VAL A 339 -0.66 2.30 6.91
C VAL A 339 0.08 0.96 6.78
N CYS A 340 1.24 0.85 7.42
CA CYS A 340 2.12 -0.32 7.29
C CYS A 340 1.81 -1.36 8.38
N PHE A 341 1.46 -0.89 9.58
CA PHE A 341 1.14 -1.69 10.75
C PHE A 341 -0.25 -1.31 11.27
N PRO A 342 -1.31 -1.71 10.54
CA PRO A 342 -2.67 -1.39 10.95
C PRO A 342 -2.94 -1.98 12.34
N PRO A 343 -3.55 -1.21 13.26
CA PRO A 343 -3.88 -1.73 14.57
C PRO A 343 -4.88 -2.88 14.42
N GLY A 344 -4.64 -3.97 15.15
CA GLY A 344 -5.56 -5.07 15.21
C GLY A 344 -6.74 -4.79 16.15
N THR A 345 -7.34 -5.88 16.64
CA THR A 345 -8.59 -5.83 17.41
C THR A 345 -8.43 -6.29 18.86
N LEU A 346 -7.26 -6.82 19.25
CA LEU A 346 -7.07 -7.37 20.58
C LEU A 346 -7.09 -6.28 21.65
N THR A 347 -7.73 -6.55 22.79
CA THR A 347 -7.58 -5.71 24.00
C THR A 347 -6.20 -5.93 24.63
N CYS A 348 -5.79 -5.07 25.57
CA CYS A 348 -4.46 -5.20 26.16
C CYS A 348 -4.31 -6.53 26.92
N LYS A 349 -5.38 -7.02 27.54
CA LYS A 349 -5.41 -8.36 28.13
C LYS A 349 -5.19 -9.45 27.08
N GLU A 350 -5.86 -9.35 25.93
CA GLU A 350 -5.75 -10.35 24.86
C GLU A 350 -4.35 -10.36 24.21
N ILE A 351 -3.64 -9.22 24.19
CA ILE A 351 -2.23 -9.16 23.80
C ILE A 351 -1.39 -10.05 24.73
N PHE A 352 -1.53 -9.90 26.06
CA PHE A 352 -0.81 -10.74 27.03
C PHE A 352 -1.18 -12.23 26.90
N ASP A 353 -2.48 -12.53 26.77
CA ASP A 353 -2.95 -13.91 26.56
C ASP A 353 -2.35 -14.52 25.27
N CYS A 354 -2.17 -13.72 24.21
CA CYS A 354 -1.51 -14.13 22.98
C CYS A 354 -0.02 -14.40 23.21
N MET A 355 0.69 -13.49 23.88
CA MET A 355 2.12 -13.62 24.18
C MET A 355 2.44 -14.84 25.05
N ASP A 356 1.54 -15.23 25.96
CA ASP A 356 1.68 -16.45 26.78
C ASP A 356 1.69 -17.75 25.94
N THR A 357 1.23 -17.69 24.69
CA THR A 357 1.29 -18.83 23.75
C THR A 357 2.60 -18.92 22.98
N CYS A 358 3.41 -17.85 23.00
CA CYS A 358 4.69 -17.77 22.30
C CYS A 358 5.79 -18.57 23.01
N ALA A 359 6.80 -19.02 22.26
CA ALA A 359 8.00 -19.57 22.88
C ALA A 359 8.84 -18.45 23.54
N PRO A 360 9.60 -18.71 24.62
CA PRO A 360 10.25 -17.67 25.44
C PRO A 360 11.27 -16.74 24.76
N THR A 361 11.55 -16.94 23.47
CA THR A 361 12.48 -16.14 22.67
C THR A 361 11.95 -15.89 21.25
N ASP A 362 10.66 -16.16 21.02
CA ASP A 362 10.03 -16.03 19.71
C ASP A 362 9.59 -14.57 19.49
N GLN A 363 10.58 -13.71 19.22
CA GLN A 363 10.36 -12.28 18.97
C GLN A 363 9.32 -12.02 17.86
N PRO A 364 9.31 -12.76 16.74
CA PRO A 364 8.24 -12.63 15.75
C PRO A 364 6.85 -12.90 16.34
N CYS A 365 6.68 -13.93 17.17
CA CYS A 365 5.41 -14.21 17.82
C CYS A 365 4.97 -13.06 18.75
N PHE A 366 5.88 -12.54 19.58
CA PHE A 366 5.58 -11.41 20.48
C PHE A 366 5.17 -10.15 19.72
N SER A 367 5.94 -9.81 18.67
CA SER A 367 5.62 -8.70 17.76
C SER A 367 4.21 -8.84 17.17
N ASN A 368 3.86 -10.03 16.69
CA ASN A 368 2.57 -10.27 16.05
C ASN A 368 1.41 -10.12 17.04
N CYS A 369 1.59 -10.57 18.29
CA CYS A 369 0.61 -10.37 19.35
C CYS A 369 0.39 -8.89 19.65
N TYR A 370 1.48 -8.11 19.75
CA TYR A 370 1.40 -6.66 19.97
C TYR A 370 0.70 -5.94 18.81
N GLN A 371 1.09 -6.23 17.57
CA GLN A 371 0.49 -5.62 16.37
C GLN A 371 -0.99 -6.00 16.20
N SER A 372 -1.39 -7.18 16.67
CA SER A 372 -2.80 -7.60 16.69
C SER A 372 -3.66 -6.83 17.69
N GLY A 373 -3.05 -6.01 18.55
CA GLY A 373 -3.73 -5.10 19.48
C GLY A 373 -4.40 -3.90 18.82
N THR A 374 -5.49 -3.42 19.42
CA THR A 374 -6.01 -2.07 19.14
C THR A 374 -4.97 -1.01 19.50
N LYS A 375 -5.07 0.19 18.92
CA LYS A 375 -4.14 1.30 19.26
C LYS A 375 -4.14 1.62 20.76
N GLU A 376 -5.32 1.60 21.38
CA GLU A 376 -5.45 1.79 22.83
C GLU A 376 -4.72 0.68 23.60
N ALA A 377 -4.89 -0.57 23.18
CA ALA A 377 -4.21 -1.71 23.80
C ALA A 377 -2.68 -1.67 23.64
N GLN A 378 -2.20 -1.29 22.46
CA GLN A 378 -0.77 -1.09 22.18
C GLN A 378 -0.18 0.02 23.07
N ASN A 379 -0.87 1.15 23.20
CA ASN A 379 -0.45 2.24 24.08
C ASN A 379 -0.38 1.80 25.55
N MET A 380 -1.42 1.11 26.05
CA MET A 380 -1.41 0.56 27.42
C MET A 380 -0.26 -0.42 27.63
N PHE A 381 0.04 -1.25 26.63
CA PHE A 381 1.19 -2.16 26.69
C PHE A 381 2.52 -1.39 26.73
N GLY A 382 2.68 -0.36 25.91
CA GLY A 382 3.85 0.53 25.91
C GLY A 382 4.08 1.20 27.27
N GLU A 383 3.03 1.72 27.91
CA GLU A 383 3.12 2.33 29.24
C GLU A 383 3.61 1.35 30.33
N ILE A 384 3.25 0.06 30.20
CA ILE A 384 3.75 -0.99 31.09
C ILE A 384 5.24 -1.23 30.86
N VAL A 385 5.65 -1.36 29.59
CA VAL A 385 7.05 -1.58 29.21
C VAL A 385 7.93 -0.41 29.67
N ASP A 386 7.49 0.83 29.42
CA ASP A 386 8.19 2.04 29.87
C ASP A 386 8.36 2.08 31.39
N CYS A 387 7.32 1.69 32.13
CA CYS A 387 7.40 1.59 33.58
C CYS A 387 8.41 0.52 34.04
N ILE A 388 8.40 -0.66 33.41
CA ILE A 388 9.35 -1.74 33.70
C ILE A 388 10.78 -1.27 33.42
N ILE A 389 11.03 -0.63 32.26
CA ILE A 389 12.36 -0.14 31.89
C ILE A 389 12.82 0.94 32.88
N ALA A 390 11.94 1.83 33.30
CA ALA A 390 12.26 2.86 34.30
C ALA A 390 12.67 2.25 35.66
N GLU A 391 12.06 1.14 36.06
CA GLU A 391 12.31 0.48 37.35
C GLU A 391 13.47 -0.53 37.31
N CYS A 392 13.59 -1.29 36.22
CA CYS A 392 14.49 -2.44 36.09
C CYS A 392 15.66 -2.21 35.12
N GLY A 393 15.62 -1.17 34.29
CA GLY A 393 16.54 -0.95 33.18
C GLY A 393 16.23 -1.82 31.95
N GLU A 394 16.95 -1.57 30.85
CA GLU A 394 16.70 -2.20 29.54
C GLU A 394 17.02 -3.71 29.48
N GLN A 395 17.79 -4.23 30.45
CA GLN A 395 18.11 -5.66 30.57
C GLN A 395 17.46 -6.24 31.83
N ALA A 396 16.16 -5.97 32.01
CA ALA A 396 15.40 -6.46 33.15
C ALA A 396 15.45 -8.00 33.20
N THR A 397 15.66 -8.55 34.41
CA THR A 397 15.50 -10.00 34.60
C THR A 397 14.02 -10.32 34.81
N PRO A 398 13.55 -11.54 34.48
CA PRO A 398 12.15 -11.93 34.72
C PRO A 398 11.71 -11.74 36.17
N GLU A 399 12.63 -11.87 37.14
CA GLU A 399 12.33 -11.60 38.55
C GLU A 399 12.09 -10.12 38.84
N CYS A 400 12.78 -9.21 38.15
CA CYS A 400 12.57 -7.78 38.29
C CYS A 400 11.25 -7.36 37.65
N GLU A 401 10.97 -7.85 36.43
CA GLU A 401 9.72 -7.56 35.71
C GLU A 401 8.50 -8.01 36.53
N ASP A 402 8.52 -9.25 37.04
CA ASP A 402 7.43 -9.78 37.88
C ASP A 402 7.27 -8.97 39.19
N ALA A 403 8.36 -8.47 39.76
CA ALA A 403 8.32 -7.61 40.95
C ALA A 403 7.78 -6.20 40.63
N ALA A 404 8.14 -5.62 39.49
CA ALA A 404 7.67 -4.31 39.03
C ALA A 404 6.17 -4.34 38.72
N LEU A 405 5.71 -5.36 37.99
CA LEU A 405 4.28 -5.58 37.67
C LEU A 405 3.42 -5.80 38.92
N LYS A 406 3.95 -6.43 39.96
CA LYS A 406 3.26 -6.57 41.26
C LYS A 406 3.42 -5.37 42.19
N GLY A 407 4.28 -4.43 41.83
CA GLY A 407 4.72 -3.32 42.66
C GLY A 407 4.46 -1.97 41.99
N THR A 408 5.54 -1.29 41.59
CA THR A 408 5.54 0.08 41.09
C THR A 408 4.75 0.26 39.79
N CYS A 409 4.70 -0.76 38.92
CA CYS A 409 3.98 -0.75 37.64
C CYS A 409 2.60 -1.41 37.72
N SER A 410 2.13 -1.76 38.93
CA SER A 410 0.88 -2.49 39.11
C SER A 410 -0.37 -1.72 38.68
N GLN A 411 -0.32 -0.38 38.68
CA GLN A 411 -1.46 0.42 38.22
C GLN A 411 -1.68 0.21 36.72
N GLN A 412 -0.66 0.50 35.91
CA GLN A 412 -0.70 0.37 34.45
C GLN A 412 -1.03 -1.08 34.05
N TYR A 413 -0.43 -2.05 34.74
CA TYR A 413 -0.69 -3.47 34.51
C TYR A 413 -2.16 -3.86 34.76
N ASN A 414 -2.74 -3.40 35.88
CA ASN A 414 -4.15 -3.71 36.19
C ASN A 414 -5.13 -2.97 35.27
N GLU A 415 -4.80 -1.78 34.81
CA GLU A 415 -5.60 -1.03 33.82
C GLU A 415 -5.64 -1.78 32.49
N CYS A 416 -4.49 -2.25 31.99
CA CYS A 416 -4.40 -3.11 30.82
C CYS A 416 -5.22 -4.40 30.96
N LEU A 417 -5.10 -5.12 32.08
CA LEU A 417 -5.85 -6.37 32.30
C LEU A 417 -7.36 -6.16 32.46
N GLY A 418 -7.80 -4.93 32.75
CA GLY A 418 -9.20 -4.56 32.89
C GLY A 418 -9.88 -4.10 31.59
N SER A 419 -9.11 -3.96 30.50
CA SER A 419 -9.55 -3.45 29.18
C SER A 419 -10.22 -4.49 28.27
#